data_AF-U1LJ75-F1
#
_entry.id   AF-U1LJ75-F1
#
_cell.length_a   1.000
_cell.length_b   1.000
_cell.length_c   1.000
_cell.angle_alpha   90.00
_cell.angle_beta   90.00
_cell.angle_gamma   90.00
#
_symmetry.space_group_name_H-M   'P 1'
#
loop_
_entity.id
_entity.type
_entity.pdbx_description
1 polymer ?
#
loop_
_entity_poly.entity_id
_entity_poly.type
_entity_poly.pdbx_seq_one_letter_code
_entity_poly.pdbx_strand_id
1 'polypeptide(L)'
;MANWIVVYLALINFFGIYLFPRERVPSQKWFSFSSGIAITYFFMYLLPSLNKRQDTLRVEWLDLALPSEIYVISLLGFTVFYGTMRVVRTPHFKDETIDQNVSYWLQVTLLTAYMSFSAYVVTASSVTFVARSFYATALGVHFLAVGHDLYRHYGERYLRQGRYLLSGGILIGGFFSRFIDLASHVEAILFAFVAGAMILNIVKFELPADRNLHFRTFVLAVVGYGGILLFLKHVLNF
;
A
#
# COMPACT_ATOMS: atom_id res chain seq x y z
N MET A 1 -2.31 22.47 -3.01
CA MET A 1 -3.01 21.90 -4.19
C MET A 1 -3.18 20.37 -4.17
N ALA A 2 -2.66 19.64 -3.17
CA ALA A 2 -2.76 18.16 -3.11
C ALA A 2 -4.05 17.62 -2.44
N ASN A 3 -5.02 18.48 -2.11
CA ASN A 3 -6.20 18.10 -1.33
C ASN A 3 -7.12 17.09 -2.04
N TRP A 4 -7.20 17.16 -3.38
CA TRP A 4 -8.05 16.26 -4.14
C TRP A 4 -7.52 14.83 -4.16
N ILE A 5 -6.19 14.62 -4.04
CA ILE A 5 -5.59 13.28 -4.03
C ILE A 5 -6.03 12.50 -2.80
N VAL A 6 -5.97 13.16 -1.63
CA VAL A 6 -6.37 12.55 -0.36
C VAL A 6 -7.86 12.19 -0.39
N VAL A 7 -8.69 13.09 -0.90
CA VAL A 7 -10.13 12.84 -1.08
C VAL A 7 -10.37 11.70 -2.07
N TYR A 8 -9.66 11.68 -3.20
CA TYR A 8 -9.73 10.61 -4.19
C TYR A 8 -9.37 9.24 -3.58
N LEU A 9 -8.26 9.15 -2.84
CA LEU A 9 -7.81 7.93 -2.18
C LEU A 9 -8.80 7.45 -1.12
N ALA A 10 -9.39 8.37 -0.36
CA ALA A 10 -10.42 8.03 0.62
C ALA A 10 -11.70 7.55 -0.06
N LEU A 11 -12.15 8.23 -1.13
CA LEU A 11 -13.36 7.85 -1.87
C LEU A 11 -13.20 6.50 -2.56
N ILE A 12 -12.07 6.24 -3.22
CA ILE A 12 -11.85 4.95 -3.90
C ILE A 12 -11.76 3.80 -2.90
N ASN A 13 -11.17 4.02 -1.71
CA ASN A 13 -11.17 3.04 -0.63
C ASN A 13 -12.59 2.80 -0.10
N PHE A 14 -13.34 3.88 0.16
CA PHE A 14 -14.67 3.81 0.77
C PHE A 14 -15.73 3.17 -0.15
N PHE A 15 -15.77 3.61 -1.42
CA PHE A 15 -16.75 3.18 -2.41
C PHE A 15 -16.28 2.00 -3.26
N GLY A 16 -15.01 1.60 -3.14
CA GLY A 16 -14.41 0.51 -3.91
C GLY A 16 -15.15 -0.83 -3.80
N ILE A 17 -15.78 -1.06 -2.65
CA ILE A 17 -16.62 -2.24 -2.39
C ILE A 17 -17.79 -2.40 -3.38
N TYR A 18 -18.31 -1.30 -3.94
CA TYR A 18 -19.44 -1.35 -4.87
C TYR A 18 -19.01 -1.71 -6.30
N LEU A 19 -17.74 -1.49 -6.64
CA LEU A 19 -17.14 -1.94 -7.90
C LEU A 19 -16.93 -3.46 -7.90
N PHE A 20 -16.72 -4.05 -6.73
CA PHE A 20 -16.43 -5.47 -6.56
C PHE A 20 -17.23 -6.09 -5.39
N PRO A 21 -18.54 -6.38 -5.61
CA PRO A 21 -19.39 -6.99 -4.60
C PRO A 21 -18.80 -8.31 -4.08
N ARG A 22 -18.99 -8.62 -2.79
CA ARG A 22 -18.37 -9.77 -2.10
C ARG A 22 -18.60 -11.12 -2.80
N GLU A 23 -19.80 -11.30 -3.36
CA GLU A 23 -20.26 -12.54 -4.00
C GLU A 23 -19.72 -12.70 -5.43
N ARG A 24 -19.24 -11.61 -6.04
CA ARG A 24 -18.64 -11.65 -7.37
C ARG A 24 -17.13 -11.63 -7.21
N VAL A 25 -16.48 -12.75 -7.54
CA VAL A 25 -15.04 -12.75 -7.72
C VAL A 25 -14.73 -11.74 -8.83
N PRO A 26 -13.93 -10.68 -8.57
CA PRO A 26 -13.51 -9.79 -9.63
C PRO A 26 -12.93 -10.59 -10.78
N SER A 27 -13.19 -10.15 -12.02
CA SER A 27 -12.69 -10.88 -13.19
C SER A 27 -11.19 -11.14 -13.04
N GLN A 28 -10.72 -12.31 -13.45
CA GLN A 28 -9.29 -12.66 -13.47
C GLN A 28 -8.43 -11.55 -14.12
N LYS A 29 -9.01 -10.87 -15.11
CA LYS A 29 -8.43 -9.70 -15.78
C LYS A 29 -8.23 -8.51 -14.83
N TRP A 30 -9.20 -8.19 -13.97
CA TRP A 30 -9.08 -7.09 -13.00
C TRP A 30 -7.93 -7.31 -12.03
N PHE A 31 -7.86 -8.47 -11.36
CA PHE A 31 -6.76 -8.76 -10.44
C PHE A 31 -5.39 -8.74 -11.13
N SER A 32 -5.33 -9.27 -12.36
CA SER A 32 -4.11 -9.23 -13.16
C SER A 32 -3.72 -7.80 -13.53
N PHE A 33 -4.70 -6.94 -13.85
CA PHE A 33 -4.48 -5.54 -14.17
C PHE A 33 -4.00 -4.74 -12.95
N SER A 34 -4.70 -4.86 -11.82
CA SER A 34 -4.39 -4.12 -10.59
C SER A 34 -3.01 -4.49 -10.05
N SER A 35 -2.70 -5.79 -10.01
CA SER A 35 -1.39 -6.27 -9.56
C SER A 35 -0.27 -5.86 -10.50
N GLY A 36 -0.51 -5.82 -11.82
CA GLY A 36 0.44 -5.29 -12.80
C GLY A 36 0.77 -3.81 -12.57
N ILE A 37 -0.23 -2.98 -12.24
CA ILE A 37 0.01 -1.58 -11.84
C ILE A 37 0.81 -1.52 -10.54
N ALA A 38 0.40 -2.26 -9.51
CA ALA A 38 1.01 -2.22 -8.18
C ALA A 38 2.47 -2.67 -8.19
N ILE A 39 2.79 -3.78 -8.87
CA ILE A 39 4.17 -4.28 -8.96
C ILE A 39 5.06 -3.32 -9.76
N THR A 40 4.52 -2.71 -10.82
CA THR A 40 5.25 -1.72 -11.61
C THR A 40 5.53 -0.47 -10.79
N TYR A 41 4.55 0.03 -10.04
CA TYR A 41 4.72 1.13 -9.10
C TYR A 41 5.77 0.79 -8.03
N PHE A 42 5.77 -0.44 -7.51
CA PHE A 42 6.77 -0.89 -6.55
C PHE A 42 8.19 -0.79 -7.12
N PHE A 43 8.44 -1.40 -8.28
CA PHE A 43 9.78 -1.44 -8.88
C PHE A 43 10.23 -0.10 -9.45
N MET A 44 9.34 0.69 -10.05
CA MET A 44 9.72 1.92 -10.75
C MET A 44 9.71 3.16 -9.85
N TYR A 45 9.01 3.14 -8.73
CA TYR A 45 8.93 4.28 -7.83
C TYR A 45 9.38 3.98 -6.41
N LEU A 46 8.76 2.99 -5.73
CA LEU A 46 9.04 2.74 -4.32
C LEU A 46 10.47 2.28 -4.08
N LEU A 47 10.91 1.27 -4.81
CA LEU A 47 12.23 0.67 -4.61
C LEU A 47 13.37 1.68 -4.91
N PRO A 48 13.32 2.49 -5.99
CA PRO A 48 14.26 3.59 -6.19
C PRO A 48 14.15 4.70 -5.13
N SER A 49 12.93 5.04 -4.70
CA SER A 49 12.72 6.06 -3.66
C SER A 49 13.22 5.63 -2.29
N LEU A 50 13.22 4.32 -2.03
CA LEU A 50 13.84 3.70 -0.88
C LEU A 50 15.36 3.88 -0.94
N ASN A 51 15.98 3.50 -2.07
CA ASN A 51 17.42 3.67 -2.25
C ASN A 51 17.87 5.14 -2.08
N LYS A 52 17.11 6.12 -2.62
CA LYS A 52 17.40 7.55 -2.43
C LYS A 52 17.33 8.03 -0.98
N ARG A 53 16.55 7.35 -0.12
CA ARG A 53 16.40 7.70 1.30
C ARG A 53 17.45 7.04 2.19
N GLN A 54 18.27 6.12 1.67
CA GLN A 54 19.34 5.46 2.40
C GLN A 54 20.29 6.47 3.06
N ASP A 55 20.70 7.52 2.34
CA ASP A 55 21.65 8.52 2.86
C ASP A 55 21.07 9.36 4.02
N THR A 56 19.75 9.38 4.20
CA THR A 56 19.10 10.06 5.33
C THR A 56 19.13 9.24 6.62
N LEU A 57 19.52 7.96 6.55
CA LEU A 57 19.59 7.04 7.68
C LEU A 57 21.01 6.85 8.25
N ARG A 58 21.99 7.67 7.81
CA ARG A 58 23.33 7.71 8.41
C ARG A 58 23.28 8.38 9.78
N VAL A 59 22.61 7.74 10.72
CA VAL A 59 22.50 8.13 12.13
C VAL A 59 23.45 7.22 12.91
N GLU A 60 24.30 7.79 13.77
CA GLU A 60 25.37 7.06 14.49
C GLU A 60 24.90 5.80 15.23
N TRP A 61 23.65 5.74 15.69
CA TRP A 61 23.09 4.60 16.43
C TRP A 61 22.52 3.49 15.53
N LEU A 62 22.44 3.70 14.21
CA LEU A 62 21.93 2.76 13.22
C LEU A 62 22.99 2.41 12.16
N ASP A 63 24.27 2.51 12.51
CA ASP A 63 25.38 2.03 11.68
C ASP A 63 25.49 0.50 11.83
N LEU A 64 24.73 -0.22 11.00
CA LEU A 64 24.74 -1.70 11.00
C LEU A 64 25.93 -2.27 10.22
N ALA A 65 26.89 -1.44 9.81
CA ALA A 65 28.00 -1.78 8.93
C ALA A 65 27.56 -2.43 7.60
N LEU A 66 26.33 -2.14 7.15
CA LEU A 66 25.77 -2.62 5.90
C LEU A 66 25.69 -1.46 4.91
N PRO A 67 25.98 -1.64 3.61
CA PRO A 67 25.82 -0.56 2.63
C PRO A 67 24.38 -0.03 2.47
N SER A 68 23.39 -0.65 3.12
CA SER A 68 21.98 -0.48 2.81
C SER A 68 21.03 -0.84 3.97
N GLU A 69 21.20 -0.21 5.13
CA GLU A 69 20.39 -0.41 6.34
C GLU A 69 18.89 -0.19 6.10
N ILE A 70 18.53 0.66 5.13
CA ILE A 70 17.12 0.90 4.80
C ILE A 70 16.39 -0.37 4.37
N TYR A 71 17.08 -1.33 3.73
CA TYR A 71 16.46 -2.60 3.35
C TYR A 71 16.24 -3.53 4.56
N VAL A 72 16.99 -3.37 5.66
CA VAL A 72 16.73 -4.11 6.91
C VAL A 72 15.40 -3.65 7.51
N ILE A 73 15.15 -2.33 7.51
CA ILE A 73 13.86 -1.78 7.96
C ILE A 73 12.73 -2.23 7.02
N SER A 74 12.99 -2.28 5.72
CA SER A 74 12.03 -2.82 4.76
C SER A 74 11.73 -4.30 5.01
N LEU A 75 12.75 -5.12 5.25
CA LEU A 75 12.60 -6.52 5.64
C LEU A 75 11.81 -6.67 6.95
N LEU A 76 12.02 -5.77 7.92
CA LEU A 76 11.23 -5.75 9.16
C LEU A 76 9.75 -5.49 8.85
N GLY A 77 9.44 -4.50 8.01
CA GLY A 77 8.07 -4.23 7.56
C GLY A 77 7.41 -5.42 6.88
N PHE A 78 8.13 -6.07 5.97
CA PHE A 78 7.71 -7.34 5.35
C PHE A 78 7.41 -8.41 6.41
N THR A 79 8.35 -8.60 7.35
CA THR A 79 8.27 -9.66 8.37
C THR A 79 7.13 -9.44 9.34
N VAL A 80 6.90 -8.20 9.78
CA VAL A 80 5.79 -7.85 10.68
C VAL A 80 4.45 -8.14 10.00
N PHE A 81 4.25 -7.72 8.75
CA PHE A 81 3.01 -8.01 8.04
C PHE A 81 2.82 -9.51 7.76
N TYR A 82 3.91 -10.24 7.48
CA TYR A 82 3.86 -11.69 7.34
C TYR A 82 3.49 -12.38 8.66
N GLY A 83 4.03 -11.89 9.78
CA GLY A 83 3.67 -12.31 11.13
C GLY A 83 2.18 -12.07 11.42
N THR A 84 1.66 -10.88 11.11
CA THR A 84 0.22 -10.56 11.23
C THR A 84 -0.64 -11.53 10.44
N MET A 85 -0.24 -11.86 9.21
CA MET A 85 -0.96 -12.83 8.39
C MET A 85 -0.97 -14.23 9.02
N ARG A 86 0.13 -14.66 9.65
CA ARG A 86 0.18 -15.92 10.39
C ARG A 86 -0.75 -15.88 11.61
N VAL A 87 -0.74 -14.79 12.37
CA VAL A 87 -1.61 -14.62 13.55
C VAL A 87 -3.07 -14.77 13.16
N VAL A 88 -3.48 -14.17 12.05
CA VAL A 88 -4.88 -14.20 11.58
C VAL A 88 -5.31 -15.60 11.13
N ARG A 89 -4.40 -16.40 10.57
CA ARG A 89 -4.73 -17.69 9.95
C ARG A 89 -4.59 -18.88 10.89
N THR A 90 -4.10 -18.66 12.09
CA THR A 90 -3.88 -19.72 13.07
C THR A 90 -4.68 -19.39 14.33
N PRO A 91 -5.48 -20.32 14.88
CA PRO A 91 -6.12 -20.10 16.16
C PRO A 91 -5.07 -19.99 17.27
N HIS A 92 -5.09 -18.91 18.05
CA HIS A 92 -4.19 -18.70 19.19
C HIS A 92 -4.93 -18.80 20.53
N PHE A 93 -6.23 -18.53 20.53
CA PHE A 93 -7.07 -18.57 21.72
C PHE A 93 -8.05 -19.75 21.68
N LYS A 94 -8.41 -20.26 22.87
CA LYS A 94 -9.46 -21.29 23.00
C LYS A 94 -10.84 -20.77 22.61
N ASP A 95 -11.06 -19.47 22.79
CA ASP A 95 -12.30 -18.78 22.41
C ASP A 95 -12.14 -18.23 20.99
N GLU A 96 -12.94 -18.78 20.07
CA GLU A 96 -12.94 -18.38 18.66
C GLU A 96 -13.36 -16.92 18.46
N THR A 97 -14.24 -16.38 19.31
CA THR A 97 -14.71 -14.99 19.19
C THR A 97 -13.60 -14.00 19.54
N ILE A 98 -12.76 -14.34 20.53
CA ILE A 98 -11.58 -13.57 20.90
C ILE A 98 -10.56 -13.61 19.76
N ASP A 99 -10.30 -14.79 19.20
CA ASP A 99 -9.35 -14.97 18.10
C ASP A 99 -9.75 -14.17 16.85
N GLN A 100 -11.02 -14.24 16.45
CA GLN A 100 -11.57 -13.44 15.35
C GLN A 100 -11.48 -11.93 15.63
N ASN A 101 -11.74 -11.50 16.87
CA ASN A 101 -11.64 -10.10 17.28
C ASN A 101 -10.21 -9.57 17.20
N VAL A 102 -9.25 -10.31 17.76
CA VAL A 102 -7.82 -9.94 17.74
C VAL A 102 -7.33 -9.86 16.30
N SER A 103 -7.64 -10.88 15.49
CA SER A 103 -7.27 -10.93 14.07
C SER A 103 -7.79 -9.73 13.29
N TYR A 104 -9.07 -9.39 13.48
CA TYR A 104 -9.70 -8.25 12.83
C TYR A 104 -9.03 -6.92 13.20
N TRP A 105 -8.88 -6.64 14.50
CA TRP A 105 -8.32 -5.37 14.96
C TRP A 105 -6.85 -5.23 14.60
N LEU A 106 -6.07 -6.32 14.68
CA LEU A 106 -4.67 -6.33 14.27
C LEU A 106 -4.53 -5.96 12.79
N GLN A 107 -5.28 -6.62 11.89
CA GLN A 107 -5.22 -6.30 10.46
C GLN A 107 -5.72 -4.89 10.14
N VAL A 108 -6.91 -4.52 10.64
CA VAL A 108 -7.53 -3.23 10.30
C VAL A 108 -6.69 -2.06 10.83
N THR A 109 -6.15 -2.16 12.04
CA THR A 109 -5.32 -1.10 12.61
C THR A 109 -4.00 -0.95 11.84
N LEU A 110 -3.33 -2.07 11.57
CA LEU A 110 -2.05 -2.07 10.86
C LEU A 110 -2.21 -1.55 9.42
N LEU A 111 -3.26 -1.99 8.71
CA LEU A 111 -3.57 -1.49 7.37
C LEU A 111 -4.02 -0.02 7.37
N THR A 112 -4.74 0.42 8.40
CA THR A 112 -5.11 1.84 8.54
C THR A 112 -3.86 2.71 8.72
N ALA A 113 -2.92 2.31 9.58
CA ALA A 113 -1.65 3.02 9.76
C ALA A 113 -0.83 3.05 8.46
N TYR A 114 -0.73 1.91 7.78
CA TYR A 114 -0.08 1.77 6.47
C TYR A 114 -0.68 2.70 5.40
N MET A 115 -2.01 2.71 5.26
CA MET A 115 -2.69 3.56 4.27
C MET A 115 -2.60 5.04 4.64
N SER A 116 -2.68 5.35 5.92
CA SER A 116 -2.51 6.72 6.44
C SER A 116 -1.13 7.26 6.09
N PHE A 117 -0.07 6.51 6.39
CA PHE A 117 1.28 6.93 6.05
C PHE A 117 1.53 6.99 4.53
N SER A 118 0.99 6.05 3.76
CA SER A 118 1.06 6.09 2.31
C SER A 118 0.40 7.35 1.73
N ALA A 119 -0.74 7.76 2.30
CA ALA A 119 -1.44 9.00 1.96
C ALA A 119 -0.64 10.25 2.39
N TYR A 120 0.04 10.21 3.53
CA TYR A 120 0.97 11.26 3.95
C TYR A 120 2.08 11.44 2.92
N VAL A 121 2.80 10.36 2.57
CA VAL A 121 3.97 10.40 1.67
C VAL A 121 3.62 10.89 0.28
N VAL A 122 2.53 10.38 -0.33
CA VAL A 122 2.16 10.82 -1.68
C VAL A 122 1.79 12.31 -1.69
N THR A 123 1.22 12.82 -0.61
CA THR A 123 0.80 14.22 -0.49
C THR A 123 1.97 15.16 -0.17
N ALA A 124 2.90 14.74 0.70
CA ALA A 124 4.10 15.47 1.08
C ALA A 124 5.18 15.47 -0.03
N SER A 125 5.14 14.51 -0.96
CA SER A 125 6.15 14.39 -2.02
C SER A 125 6.31 15.65 -2.87
N SER A 126 7.55 16.08 -3.10
CA SER A 126 7.90 17.28 -3.89
C SER A 126 7.91 17.06 -5.41
N VAL A 127 7.33 15.95 -5.89
CA VAL A 127 7.24 15.63 -7.32
C VAL A 127 6.21 16.51 -8.03
N THR A 128 6.27 16.53 -9.37
CA THR A 128 5.31 17.29 -10.18
C THR A 128 3.87 16.82 -9.94
N PHE A 129 2.90 17.71 -10.19
CA PHE A 129 1.48 17.37 -10.07
C PHE A 129 1.09 16.12 -10.88
N VAL A 130 1.64 16.00 -12.09
CA VAL A 130 1.39 14.86 -12.99
C VAL A 130 1.90 13.58 -12.36
N ALA A 131 3.17 13.56 -11.92
CA ALA A 131 3.79 12.44 -11.23
C ALA A 131 2.96 11.95 -10.04
N ARG A 132 2.59 12.91 -9.18
CA ARG A 132 1.83 12.65 -7.97
C ARG A 132 0.47 12.02 -8.29
N SER A 133 -0.17 12.44 -9.38
CA SER A 133 -1.45 11.88 -9.85
C SER A 133 -1.31 10.42 -10.28
N PHE A 134 -0.21 10.06 -10.96
CA PHE A 134 0.06 8.66 -11.34
C PHE A 134 0.36 7.80 -10.10
N TYR A 135 1.21 8.28 -9.19
CA TYR A 135 1.47 7.57 -7.93
C TYR A 135 0.21 7.38 -7.09
N ALA A 136 -0.63 8.42 -6.99
CA ALA A 136 -1.93 8.33 -6.33
C ALA A 136 -2.87 7.34 -7.02
N THR A 137 -2.82 7.23 -8.35
CA THR A 137 -3.62 6.25 -9.10
C THR A 137 -3.19 4.83 -8.76
N ALA A 138 -1.88 4.53 -8.77
CA ALA A 138 -1.37 3.23 -8.36
C ALA A 138 -1.70 2.90 -6.91
N LEU A 139 -1.52 3.86 -5.98
CA LEU A 139 -1.93 3.72 -4.59
C LEU A 139 -3.44 3.49 -4.43
N GLY A 140 -4.27 4.17 -5.22
CA GLY A 140 -5.72 4.01 -5.20
C GLY A 140 -6.14 2.60 -5.63
N VAL A 141 -5.53 2.09 -6.71
CA VAL A 141 -5.73 0.70 -7.18
C VAL A 141 -5.27 -0.31 -6.12
N HIS A 142 -4.13 -0.05 -5.48
CA HIS A 142 -3.62 -0.87 -4.38
C HIS A 142 -4.58 -0.85 -3.16
N PHE A 143 -5.05 0.32 -2.71
CA PHE A 143 -5.99 0.45 -1.59
C PHE A 143 -7.34 -0.21 -1.87
N LEU A 144 -7.79 -0.16 -3.13
CA LEU A 144 -8.99 -0.84 -3.59
C LEU A 144 -8.84 -2.36 -3.50
N ALA A 145 -7.69 -2.91 -3.90
CA ALA A 145 -7.42 -4.34 -3.78
C ALA A 145 -7.36 -4.79 -2.32
N VAL A 146 -6.67 -4.03 -1.45
CA VAL A 146 -6.59 -4.30 -0.01
C VAL A 146 -7.97 -4.21 0.66
N GLY A 147 -8.75 -3.17 0.35
CA GLY A 147 -10.10 -3.02 0.88
C GLY A 147 -11.04 -4.16 0.47
N HIS A 148 -10.91 -4.62 -0.79
CA HIS A 148 -11.66 -5.77 -1.27
C HIS A 148 -11.26 -7.08 -0.57
N ASP A 149 -9.96 -7.31 -0.31
CA ASP A 149 -9.50 -8.49 0.44
C ASP A 149 -10.07 -8.52 1.86
N LEU A 150 -10.00 -7.39 2.58
CA LEU A 150 -10.60 -7.23 3.91
C LEU A 150 -12.13 -7.44 3.88
N TYR A 151 -12.81 -6.90 2.87
CA TYR A 151 -14.25 -7.07 2.73
C TYR A 151 -14.62 -8.53 2.48
N ARG A 152 -13.86 -9.26 1.66
CA ARG A 152 -14.09 -10.69 1.45
C ARG A 152 -13.90 -11.49 2.73
N HIS A 153 -12.86 -11.17 3.49
CA HIS A 153 -12.53 -11.91 4.71
C HIS A 153 -13.47 -11.60 5.88
N TYR A 154 -13.80 -10.33 6.13
CA TYR A 154 -14.56 -9.90 7.31
C TYR A 154 -16.02 -9.48 7.04
N GLY A 155 -16.44 -9.38 5.78
CA GLY A 155 -17.84 -9.13 5.38
C GLY A 155 -18.45 -7.88 6.02
N GLU A 156 -19.60 -8.05 6.67
CA GLU A 156 -20.38 -6.97 7.29
C GLU A 156 -19.61 -6.17 8.34
N ARG A 157 -18.68 -6.82 9.06
CA ARG A 157 -17.87 -6.13 10.06
C ARG A 157 -16.98 -5.07 9.42
N TYR A 158 -16.38 -5.37 8.26
CA TYR A 158 -15.63 -4.41 7.48
C TYR A 158 -16.51 -3.27 6.96
N LEU A 159 -17.74 -3.55 6.51
CA LEU A 159 -18.67 -2.52 6.05
C LEU A 159 -19.07 -1.55 7.16
N ARG A 160 -19.29 -2.06 8.38
CA ARG A 160 -19.73 -1.23 9.51
C ARG A 160 -18.61 -0.39 10.11
N GLN A 161 -17.38 -0.90 10.12
CA GLN A 161 -16.27 -0.30 10.87
C GLN A 161 -15.03 -0.12 10.00
N GLY A 162 -14.53 -1.21 9.39
CA GLY A 162 -13.25 -1.23 8.68
C GLY A 162 -13.12 -0.14 7.62
N ARG A 163 -14.07 -0.04 6.68
CA ARG A 163 -14.01 0.98 5.61
C ARG A 163 -13.89 2.41 6.13
N TYR A 164 -14.56 2.72 7.24
CA TYR A 164 -14.51 4.06 7.86
C TYR A 164 -13.16 4.32 8.52
N LEU A 165 -12.59 3.32 9.19
CA LEU A 165 -11.26 3.42 9.79
C LEU A 165 -10.18 3.63 8.73
N LEU A 166 -10.18 2.82 7.67
CA LEU A 166 -9.20 2.94 6.59
C LEU A 166 -9.31 4.30 5.88
N SER A 167 -10.52 4.69 5.48
CA SER A 167 -10.77 5.97 4.81
C SER A 167 -10.46 7.17 5.73
N GLY A 168 -10.84 7.08 7.01
CA GLY A 168 -10.49 8.08 8.02
C GLY A 168 -8.98 8.21 8.20
N GLY A 169 -8.26 7.09 8.25
CA GLY A 169 -6.79 7.08 8.33
C GLY A 169 -6.13 7.74 7.13
N ILE A 170 -6.63 7.50 5.90
CA ILE A 170 -6.16 8.15 4.68
C ILE A 170 -6.35 9.68 4.78
N LEU A 171 -7.55 10.12 5.18
CA LEU A 171 -7.85 11.54 5.36
C LEU A 171 -6.96 12.19 6.41
N ILE A 172 -6.75 11.52 7.55
CA ILE A 172 -5.90 12.00 8.65
C ILE A 172 -4.44 12.09 8.21
N GLY A 173 -3.91 11.06 7.56
CA GLY A 173 -2.51 11.04 7.11
C GLY A 173 -2.23 12.11 6.05
N GLY A 174 -3.12 12.22 5.06
CA GLY A 174 -3.06 13.31 4.08
C GLY A 174 -3.32 14.68 4.71
N PHE A 175 -4.11 14.78 5.78
CA PHE A 175 -4.29 16.01 6.54
C PHE A 175 -3.02 16.41 7.29
N PHE A 176 -2.33 15.47 7.93
CA PHE A 176 -1.12 15.81 8.68
C PHE A 176 0.05 16.20 7.78
N SER A 177 0.11 15.68 6.54
CA SER A 177 1.17 16.03 5.59
C SER A 177 1.31 17.51 5.23
N ARG A 178 0.33 18.35 5.58
CA ARG A 178 0.32 19.79 5.31
C ARG A 178 0.68 20.65 6.53
N PHE A 179 0.76 20.05 7.70
CA PHE A 179 1.08 20.74 8.96
C PHE A 179 2.28 20.14 9.69
N ILE A 180 2.61 18.89 9.40
CA ILE A 180 3.66 18.13 10.07
C ILE A 180 4.65 17.67 9.02
N ASP A 181 5.82 18.31 9.01
CA ASP A 181 6.99 17.82 8.31
C ASP A 181 7.71 16.83 9.23
N LEU A 182 7.70 15.55 8.86
CA LEU A 182 8.45 14.54 9.61
C LEU A 182 9.94 14.80 9.44
N ALA A 183 10.71 14.55 10.50
CA ALA A 183 12.16 14.53 10.38
C ALA A 183 12.56 13.49 9.32
N SER A 184 13.54 13.83 8.48
CA SER A 184 13.94 13.04 7.30
C SER A 184 14.19 11.56 7.63
N HIS A 185 14.89 11.28 8.73
CA HIS A 185 15.16 9.92 9.19
C HIS A 185 13.87 9.17 9.61
N VAL A 186 12.91 9.84 10.28
CA VAL A 186 11.63 9.22 10.67
C VAL A 186 10.82 8.87 9.43
N GLU A 187 10.72 9.80 8.47
CA GLU A 187 10.05 9.52 7.20
C GLU A 187 10.72 8.34 6.47
N ALA A 188 12.05 8.30 6.41
CA ALA A 188 12.78 7.22 5.76
C ALA A 188 12.55 5.85 6.41
N ILE A 189 12.55 5.77 7.75
CA ILE A 189 12.24 4.54 8.50
C ILE A 189 10.82 4.07 8.17
N LEU A 190 9.83 4.96 8.29
CA LEU A 190 8.43 4.62 8.03
C LEU A 190 8.20 4.25 6.57
N PHE A 191 8.83 4.96 5.63
CA PHE A 191 8.79 4.67 4.20
C PHE A 191 9.36 3.29 3.90
N ALA A 192 10.50 2.95 4.51
CA ALA A 192 11.12 1.64 4.34
C ALA A 192 10.24 0.51 4.84
N PHE A 193 9.72 0.66 6.07
CA PHE A 193 8.81 -0.29 6.67
C PHE A 193 7.56 -0.50 5.79
N VAL A 194 6.93 0.58 5.33
CA VAL A 194 5.76 0.53 4.45
C VAL A 194 6.08 -0.07 3.08
N ALA A 195 7.24 0.22 2.49
CA ALA A 195 7.65 -0.42 1.24
C ALA A 195 7.77 -1.94 1.37
N GLY A 196 8.31 -2.42 2.49
CA GLY A 196 8.42 -3.85 2.78
C GLY A 196 7.06 -4.53 3.01
N ALA A 197 6.18 -3.87 3.75
CA ALA A 197 4.79 -4.30 3.92
C ALA A 197 4.06 -4.36 2.56
N MET A 198 4.30 -3.37 1.69
CA MET A 198 3.66 -3.28 0.39
C MET A 198 4.05 -4.41 -0.55
N ILE A 199 5.33 -4.76 -0.65
CA ILE A 199 5.73 -5.86 -1.53
C ILE A 199 5.16 -7.20 -1.05
N LEU A 200 5.06 -7.43 0.26
CA LEU A 200 4.34 -8.60 0.76
C LEU A 200 2.88 -8.55 0.34
N ASN A 201 2.19 -7.42 0.53
CA ASN A 201 0.78 -7.30 0.21
C ASN A 201 0.51 -7.55 -1.28
N ILE A 202 1.36 -6.99 -2.15
CA ILE A 202 1.28 -7.20 -3.59
C ILE A 202 1.46 -8.68 -3.91
N VAL A 203 2.54 -9.30 -3.42
CA VAL A 203 2.86 -10.69 -3.76
C VAL A 203 1.83 -11.67 -3.20
N LYS A 204 1.28 -11.38 -2.02
CA LYS A 204 0.44 -12.34 -1.30
C LYS A 204 -1.06 -12.19 -1.56
N PHE A 205 -1.54 -10.96 -1.69
CA PHE A 205 -2.97 -10.67 -1.75
C PHE A 205 -3.40 -10.12 -3.12
N GLU A 206 -2.50 -9.50 -3.89
CA GLU A 206 -2.87 -8.89 -5.17
C GLU A 206 -2.50 -9.73 -6.39
N LEU A 207 -1.33 -10.39 -6.37
CA LEU A 207 -0.96 -11.29 -7.45
C LEU A 207 -1.94 -12.47 -7.49
N PRO A 208 -2.63 -12.68 -8.63
CA PRO A 208 -3.54 -13.81 -8.76
C PRO A 208 -2.73 -15.11 -8.73
N ALA A 209 -3.23 -16.11 -8.00
CA ALA A 209 -2.71 -17.47 -8.10
C ALA A 209 -2.79 -17.97 -9.56
N ASP A 210 -1.89 -18.86 -9.98
CA ASP A 210 -1.73 -19.29 -11.38
C ASP A 210 -3.04 -19.60 -12.11
N ARG A 211 -3.97 -20.31 -11.45
CA ARG A 211 -5.30 -20.66 -11.99
C ARG A 211 -6.20 -19.46 -12.34
N ASN A 212 -5.90 -18.28 -11.79
CA ASN A 212 -6.66 -17.03 -11.94
C ASN A 212 -5.84 -15.93 -12.62
N LEU A 213 -4.61 -16.21 -13.04
CA LEU A 213 -3.74 -15.23 -13.69
C LEU A 213 -4.12 -15.10 -15.17
N HIS A 214 -4.59 -13.92 -15.55
CA HIS A 214 -4.72 -13.55 -16.96
C HIS A 214 -3.45 -12.81 -17.40
N PHE A 215 -2.41 -13.58 -17.73
CA PHE A 215 -1.05 -13.08 -17.97
C PHE A 215 -0.98 -11.93 -18.99
N ARG A 216 -1.76 -11.99 -20.08
CA ARG A 216 -1.80 -10.92 -21.08
C ARG A 216 -2.23 -9.58 -20.50
N THR A 217 -3.20 -9.58 -19.59
CA THR A 217 -3.68 -8.35 -18.94
C THR A 217 -2.67 -7.84 -17.93
N PHE A 218 -2.00 -8.73 -17.21
CA PHE A 218 -0.90 -8.37 -16.32
C PHE A 218 0.25 -7.69 -17.09
N VAL A 219 0.73 -8.30 -18.17
CA VAL A 219 1.81 -7.73 -19.00
C VAL A 219 1.39 -6.40 -19.62
N LEU A 220 0.15 -6.29 -20.12
CA LEU A 220 -0.38 -5.03 -20.65
C LEU A 220 -0.40 -3.93 -19.59
N ALA A 221 -0.79 -4.25 -18.35
CA ALA A 221 -0.74 -3.30 -17.24
C ALA A 221 0.70 -2.87 -16.90
N VAL A 222 1.64 -3.82 -16.86
CA VAL A 222 3.06 -3.54 -16.57
C VAL A 222 3.69 -2.67 -17.65
N VAL A 223 3.55 -3.06 -18.92
CA VAL A 223 4.12 -2.32 -20.06
C VAL A 223 3.40 -0.98 -20.24
N GLY A 224 2.08 -0.95 -20.10
CA GLY A 224 1.29 0.28 -20.24
C GLY A 224 1.61 1.30 -19.15
N TYR A 225 1.46 0.92 -17.88
CA TYR A 225 1.72 1.82 -16.75
C TYR A 225 3.21 2.19 -16.67
N GLY A 226 4.10 1.22 -16.85
CA GLY A 226 5.55 1.46 -16.85
C GLY A 226 6.01 2.32 -18.03
N GLY A 227 5.50 2.05 -19.24
CA GLY A 227 5.76 2.86 -20.42
C GLY A 227 5.32 4.31 -20.24
N ILE A 228 4.14 4.53 -19.65
CA ILE A 228 3.67 5.89 -19.30
C ILE A 228 4.63 6.57 -18.31
N LEU A 229 5.05 5.88 -17.24
CA LEU A 229 6.00 6.46 -16.29
C LEU A 229 7.35 6.80 -16.93
N LEU A 230 7.88 5.95 -17.81
CA LEU A 230 9.13 6.21 -18.53
C LEU A 230 8.98 7.40 -19.49
N PHE A 231 7.90 7.43 -20.26
CA PHE A 231 7.60 8.52 -21.19
C PHE A 231 7.50 9.85 -20.44
N LEU A 232 6.71 9.89 -19.38
CA LEU A 232 6.55 11.10 -18.57
C LEU A 232 7.88 11.53 -17.96
N LYS A 233 8.73 10.60 -17.51
CA LYS A 233 10.02 10.93 -16.90
C LYS A 233 10.94 11.59 -17.93
N HIS A 234 10.92 11.10 -19.16
CA HIS A 234 11.75 11.62 -20.24
C HIS A 234 11.23 12.94 -20.82
N VAL A 235 9.91 13.11 -20.93
CA VAL A 235 9.29 14.28 -21.58
C VAL A 235 9.03 15.43 -20.60
N LEU A 236 8.67 15.11 -19.35
CA LEU A 236 8.25 16.11 -18.36
C LEU A 236 9.25 16.29 -17.21
N ASN A 237 10.39 15.59 -17.21
CA ASN A 237 11.43 15.66 -16.17
C ASN A 237 10.87 15.63 -14.74
N PHE A 238 9.97 14.68 -14.45
CA PHE A 238 9.29 14.59 -13.15
C PHE A 238 9.99 13.70 -12.12
#